data_AF-A0A9K3EHP2-F1
#
_entry.id   AF-A0A9K3EHP2-F1
#
_cell.length_a   1.000
_cell.length_b   1.000
_cell.length_c   1.000
_cell.angle_alpha   90.00
_cell.angle_beta   90.00
_cell.angle_gamma   90.00
#
_symmetry.space_group_name_H-M   'P 1'
#
loop_
_entity.id
_entity.type
_entity.pdbx_description
1 polymer ?
#
loop_
_entity_poly.entity_id
_entity_poly.type
_entity_poly.pdbx_seq_one_letter_code
_entity_poly.pdbx_strand_id
1 'polypeptide(L)' 'MKSGRSAFLLDVLVGFLYPVISLQETSNKDLSILAKAAFELLKWRIFTNDYLRKAVSILLSLAEDPN' A
#
# COMPACT_ATOMS: atom_id res chain seq x y z
N MET A 1 10.33 -22.32 -6.58
CA MET A 1 9.71 -22.23 -5.24
C MET A 1 9.83 -20.79 -4.76
N LYS A 2 8.71 -20.06 -4.60
CA LYS A 2 8.73 -18.76 -3.92
C LYS A 2 9.04 -19.04 -2.44
N SER A 3 10.12 -18.50 -1.90
CA SER A 3 10.45 -18.73 -0.49
C SER A 3 9.35 -18.13 0.38
N GLY A 4 9.00 -18.77 1.50
CA GLY A 4 7.95 -18.25 2.41
C GLY A 4 8.19 -16.81 2.87
N ARG A 5 9.45 -16.34 2.83
CA ARG A 5 9.85 -14.96 3.16
C ARG A 5 9.34 -13.94 2.13
N SER A 6 9.29 -14.28 0.84
CA SER A 6 8.77 -13.35 -0.18
C SER A 6 7.25 -13.24 -0.16
N ALA A 7 6.54 -14.29 0.28
CA ALA A 7 5.10 -14.25 0.50
C ALA A 7 4.75 -13.33 1.69
N PHE A 8 5.46 -13.45 2.82
CA PHE A 8 5.27 -12.57 3.98
C PHE A 8 5.50 -11.09 3.64
N LEU A 9 6.52 -10.77 2.83
CA LEU A 9 6.77 -9.40 2.39
C LEU A 9 5.59 -8.81 1.60
N LEU A 10 4.85 -9.61 0.83
CA LEU A 10 3.68 -9.12 0.10
C LEU A 10 2.53 -8.74 1.02
N ASP A 11 2.24 -9.54 2.06
CA ASP A 11 1.22 -9.18 3.06
C ASP A 11 1.59 -7.89 3.79
N VAL A 12 2.86 -7.72 4.16
CA VAL A 12 3.36 -6.49 4.79
C VAL A 12 3.17 -5.28 3.85
N LEU A 13 3.58 -5.41 2.58
CA LEU A 13 3.44 -4.33 1.60
C LEU A 13 1.98 -3.92 1.37
N VAL A 14 1.06 -4.90 1.31
CA VAL A 14 -0.39 -4.62 1.18
C VAL A 14 -0.90 -3.87 2.41
N GLY A 15 -0.49 -4.26 3.61
CA GLY A 15 -0.85 -3.54 4.85
C GLY A 15 -0.32 -2.11 4.89
N PHE A 16 0.83 -1.84 4.24
CA PHE A 16 1.41 -0.50 4.15
C PHE A 16 0.75 0.41 3.10
N LEU A 17 -0.09 -0.11 2.20
CA LEU A 17 -0.74 0.73 1.19
C LEU A 17 -1.59 1.83 1.82
N TYR A 18 -2.35 1.51 2.86
CA TYR A 18 -3.18 2.50 3.56
C TYR A 18 -2.37 3.66 4.14
N PRO A 19 -1.44 3.45 5.08
CA PRO A 19 -0.70 4.55 5.69
C PRO A 19 0.13 5.32 4.66
N VAL A 20 0.64 4.66 3.62
CA VAL A 20 1.36 5.33 2.54
C VAL A 20 0.43 6.27 1.77
N ILE A 21 -0.76 5.82 1.35
CA ILE A 21 -1.72 6.66 0.60
C ILE A 21 -2.20 7.82 1.47
N SER A 22 -2.58 7.57 2.73
CA SER A 22 -3.05 8.61 3.65
C SER A 22 -1.99 9.69 3.94
N LEU A 23 -0.71 9.33 3.92
CA LEU A 23 0.39 10.27 4.15
C LEU A 23 0.79 11.07 2.89
N GLN A 24 0.32 10.71 1.68
CA GLN A 24 0.70 11.45 0.46
C GLN A 24 0.22 12.92 0.49
N GLU A 25 -0.94 13.17 1.10
CA GLU A 25 -1.60 14.48 1.14
C GLU A 25 -1.52 15.16 2.52
N THR A 26 -0.59 14.74 3.38
CA THR A 26 -0.36 15.40 4.68
C THR A 26 0.35 16.74 4.52
N SER A 27 0.08 17.68 5.45
CA SER A 27 0.76 18.98 5.51
C SER A 27 2.23 18.90 5.93
N ASN A 28 2.66 17.77 6.49
CA ASN A 28 4.07 17.52 6.79
C ASN A 28 4.83 17.15 5.51
N LYS A 29 5.68 18.07 5.05
CA LYS A 29 6.44 17.95 3.80
C LYS A 29 7.28 16.66 3.72
N ASP A 30 8.00 16.31 4.79
CA ASP A 30 8.92 15.16 4.76
C ASP A 30 8.14 13.85 4.71
N LEU A 31 7.03 13.77 5.44
CA LEU A 31 6.14 12.61 5.40
C LEU A 31 5.45 12.47 4.03
N SER A 32 4.98 13.56 3.43
CA SER A 32 4.40 13.55 2.07
C SER A 32 5.42 13.06 1.03
N ILE A 33 6.67 13.55 1.10
CA ILE A 33 7.75 13.11 0.20
C ILE A 33 8.04 11.62 0.38
N LEU A 34 8.18 11.15 1.62
CA LEU A 34 8.44 9.75 1.92
C LEU A 34 7.31 8.84 1.41
N ALA A 35 6.06 9.23 1.63
CA ALA A 35 4.88 8.51 1.17
C ALA A 35 4.81 8.42 -0.37
N LYS A 36 5.10 9.52 -1.06
CA LYS A 36 5.15 9.55 -2.54
C LYS A 36 6.25 8.63 -3.08
N ALA A 37 7.46 8.68 -2.50
CA ALA A 37 8.56 7.80 -2.88
C ALA A 37 8.26 6.31 -2.61
N ALA A 38 7.65 6.01 -1.45
CA ALA A 38 7.23 4.65 -1.11
C ALA A 38 6.18 4.12 -2.09
N PHE A 39 5.20 4.94 -2.46
CA PHE A 39 4.17 4.56 -3.43
C PHE A 39 4.75 4.31 -4.82
N GLU A 40 5.70 5.12 -5.29
CA GLU A 40 6.41 4.88 -6.55
C GLU A 40 7.11 3.52 -6.57
N LEU A 41 7.73 3.10 -5.47
CA LEU A 41 8.33 1.76 -5.36
C LEU A 41 7.30 0.62 -5.48
N LEU A 42 6.05 0.87 -5.07
CA LEU A 42 4.95 -0.10 -5.10
C LEU A 42 4.28 -0.20 -6.48
N LYS A 43 4.25 0.89 -7.26
CA LYS A 43 3.64 0.91 -8.62
C LYS A 43 4.20 -0.17 -9.56
N TRP A 44 5.45 -0.56 -9.38
CA TRP A 44 6.14 -1.54 -10.24
C TRP A 44 5.94 -3.01 -9.83
N ARG A 45 5.01 -3.29 -8.90
CA ARG A 45 4.75 -4.65 -8.41
C ARG A 45 3.44 -5.20 -8.98
N ILE A 46 3.52 -6.37 -9.61
CA ILE A 46 2.36 -7.16 -10.02
C ILE A 46 1.87 -7.91 -8.78
N PHE A 47 0.73 -7.49 -8.21
CA PHE A 47 0.04 -8.24 -7.17
C PHE A 47 -0.65 -9.46 -7.79
N THR A 48 -0.55 -10.64 -7.15
CA THR A 48 -1.37 -11.79 -7.56
C THR A 48 -2.83 -11.58 -7.14
N ASN A 49 -3.77 -12.31 -7.75
CA ASN A 49 -5.22 -12.08 -7.62
C ASN A 49 -5.68 -11.95 -6.15
N ASP A 50 -5.16 -12.78 -5.24
CA ASP A 50 -5.51 -12.74 -3.81
C ASP A 50 -5.06 -11.43 -3.11
N TYR A 51 -3.85 -10.96 -3.40
CA TYR A 51 -3.35 -9.69 -2.84
C TYR A 51 -4.03 -8.48 -3.48
N LEU A 52 -4.39 -8.58 -4.76
CA LEU A 52 -5.16 -7.56 -5.45
C LEU A 52 -6.55 -7.41 -4.81
N ARG A 53 -7.23 -8.52 -4.53
CA ARG A 53 -8.53 -8.50 -3.83
C ARG A 53 -8.43 -7.87 -2.44
N LYS A 54 -7.39 -8.23 -1.66
CA LYS A 54 -7.13 -7.60 -0.35
C LYS A 54 -6.89 -6.10 -0.48
N ALA A 55 -6.02 -5.67 -1.40
CA ALA A 55 -5.70 -4.27 -1.63
C ALA A 55 -6.95 -3.46 -2.06
N VAL A 56 -7.75 -3.99 -3.00
CA VAL A 56 -9.00 -3.37 -3.43
C VAL A 56 -10.00 -3.27 -2.29
N SER A 57 -10.15 -4.31 -1.46
CA SER A 57 -11.02 -4.28 -0.29
C SER A 57 -10.61 -3.18 0.69
N ILE A 58 -9.31 -3.03 0.95
CA ILE A 58 -8.78 -1.96 1.81
C ILE A 58 -9.09 -0.60 1.17
N LEU A 59 -8.77 -0.40 -0.11
CA LEU A 59 -9.03 0.87 -0.81
C LEU A 59 -10.51 1.25 -0.82
N LEU A 60 -11.41 0.30 -1.03
CA LEU A 60 -12.86 0.54 -1.01
C LEU A 60 -13.34 0.94 0.40
N SER A 61 -12.87 0.26 1.45
CA SER A 61 -13.22 0.65 2.83
C SER A 61 -12.75 2.05 3.20
N LEU A 62 -11.70 2.56 2.53
CA LEU A 62 -11.17 3.90 2.74
C LEU A 62 -11.93 4.96 1.96
N ALA A 63 -12.44 4.63 0.77
CA ALA A 63 -13.31 5.53 0.02
C ALA A 63 -14.65 5.77 0.73
N GLU A 64 -15.04 4.86 1.62
CA GLU A 64 -16.22 4.97 2.47
C GLU A 64 -15.93 5.60 3.84
N ASP A 65 -14.67 5.85 4.19
CA ASP A 65 -14.29 6.55 5.43
C ASP A 65 -14.53 8.06 5.25
N PRO A 66 -15.42 8.69 6.03
CA PRO A 66 -15.80 10.10 5.87
C PRO A 66 -14.74 11.10 6.39
N ASN A 67 -13.58 10.63 6.84
CA ASN A 67 -12.46 11.48 7.28
C ASN A 67 -11.69 12.13 6.13
#